data_AF-A0A960F9P0-F1
#
_entry.id   AF-A0A960F9P0-F1
#
_cell.length_a   1.000
_cell.length_b   1.000
_cell.length_c   1.000
_cell.angle_alpha   90.00
_cell.angle_beta   90.00
_cell.angle_gamma   90.00
#
_symmetry.space_group_name_H-M   'P 1'
#
loop_
_entity.id
_entity.type
_entity.pdbx_description
1 polymer ?
#
loop_
_entity_poly.entity_id
_entity_poly.type
_entity_poly.pdbx_seq_one_letter_code
_entity_poly.pdbx_strand_id
1 'polypeptide(L)'
;MKYGSVVVLRLLPEWLALDRATRGEKASRMFAIAANYQGEVEVSWFDADALGSGYTDWVLCRFDSLDRYHAMWEELRDLEFFSHPYAEIVQVLLGLNDGYQRYEAGEL
;
A
#
# COMPACT_ATOMS: atom_id res chain seq x y z
N MET A 1 -2.64 14.47 8.03
CA MET A 1 -1.83 13.25 7.82
C MET A 1 -0.48 13.35 8.53
N LYS A 2 -0.45 12.80 9.74
CA LYS A 2 0.65 12.75 10.73
C LYS A 2 1.71 11.75 10.33
N TYR A 3 1.31 10.67 9.66
CA TYR A 3 2.16 9.56 9.28
C TYR A 3 2.21 9.43 7.76
N GLY A 4 3.35 8.96 7.28
CA GLY A 4 3.55 8.53 5.90
C GLY A 4 4.15 7.13 5.88
N SER A 5 3.64 6.27 5.00
CA SER A 5 4.21 4.95 4.78
C SER A 5 4.44 4.69 3.29
N VAL A 6 5.56 4.03 2.98
CA VAL A 6 5.81 3.43 1.68
C VAL A 6 5.82 1.92 1.86
N VAL A 7 4.91 1.24 1.18
CA VAL A 7 4.84 -0.23 1.15
C VAL A 7 5.36 -0.69 -0.20
N VAL A 8 6.47 -1.42 -0.19
CA VAL A 8 7.13 -1.94 -1.39
C VAL A 8 6.62 -3.35 -1.63
N LEU A 9 6.13 -3.60 -2.84
CA LEU A 9 5.53 -4.86 -3.25
C LEU A 9 6.34 -5.50 -4.37
N ARG A 10 6.29 -6.83 -4.41
CA ARG A 10 6.76 -7.61 -5.54
C ARG A 10 5.68 -8.57 -5.99
N LEU A 11 5.25 -8.43 -7.24
CA LEU A 11 4.38 -9.38 -7.90
C LEU A 11 5.16 -10.67 -8.19
N LEU A 12 4.52 -11.80 -7.93
CA LEU A 12 5.09 -13.13 -8.07
C LEU A 12 4.67 -13.77 -9.42
N PRO A 13 5.40 -14.79 -9.91
CA PRO A 13 5.12 -15.40 -11.21
C PRO A 13 3.67 -15.87 -11.41
N GLU A 14 3.02 -16.35 -10.36
CA GLU A 14 1.63 -16.83 -10.37
C GLU A 14 0.65 -15.70 -10.69
N TRP A 15 0.95 -14.46 -10.30
CA TRP A 15 0.15 -13.30 -10.69
C TRP A 15 0.34 -12.98 -12.17
N LEU A 16 1.59 -13.02 -12.65
CA LEU A 16 1.92 -12.72 -14.05
C LEU A 16 1.39 -13.79 -15.02
N ALA A 17 1.20 -15.02 -14.54
CA ALA A 17 0.58 -16.11 -15.29
C ALA A 17 -0.92 -15.91 -15.53
N LEU A 18 -1.60 -15.07 -14.74
CA LEU A 18 -3.00 -14.73 -14.95
C LEU A 18 -3.19 -13.85 -16.19
N ASP A 19 -4.29 -14.08 -16.90
CA ASP A 19 -4.70 -13.18 -17.97
C ASP A 19 -5.03 -11.77 -17.42
N ARG A 20 -4.99 -10.77 -18.31
CA ARG A 20 -5.19 -9.37 -17.92
C ARG A 20 -6.57 -9.07 -17.37
N ALA A 21 -7.63 -9.76 -17.83
CA ALA A 21 -8.99 -9.52 -17.36
C ALA A 21 -9.14 -10.00 -15.91
N THR A 22 -8.62 -11.19 -15.62
CA THR A 22 -8.57 -11.77 -14.28
C THR A 22 -7.76 -10.89 -13.31
N ARG A 23 -6.60 -10.37 -13.74
CA ARG A 23 -5.83 -9.40 -12.92
C ARG A 23 -6.60 -8.11 -12.67
N GLY A 24 -7.24 -7.56 -13.70
CA GLY A 24 -8.04 -6.34 -13.59
C GLY A 24 -9.19 -6.46 -12.60
N GLU A 25 -9.92 -7.58 -12.62
CA GLU A 25 -10.98 -7.85 -11.65
C GLU A 25 -10.44 -7.88 -10.21
N LYS A 26 -9.37 -8.64 -9.97
CA LYS A 26 -8.76 -8.74 -8.63
C LYS A 26 -8.22 -7.40 -8.14
N ALA A 27 -7.53 -6.64 -9.00
CA ALA A 27 -7.02 -5.31 -8.67
C ALA A 27 -8.14 -4.30 -8.38
N SER A 28 -9.27 -4.37 -9.09
CA SER A 28 -10.41 -3.48 -8.85
C SER A 28 -10.98 -3.63 -7.43
N ARG A 29 -10.98 -4.84 -6.87
CA ARG A 29 -11.41 -5.09 -5.49
C ARG A 29 -10.46 -4.43 -4.49
N MET A 30 -9.16 -4.52 -4.74
CA MET A 30 -8.13 -3.84 -3.94
C MET A 30 -8.31 -2.32 -3.94
N PHE A 31 -8.54 -1.72 -5.12
CA PHE A 31 -8.80 -0.29 -5.22
C PHE A 31 -10.10 0.13 -4.56
N ALA A 32 -11.14 -0.71 -4.61
CA ALA A 32 -12.41 -0.43 -3.93
C ALA A 32 -12.24 -0.40 -2.40
N ILE A 33 -11.47 -1.34 -1.83
CA ILE A 33 -11.15 -1.32 -0.39
C ILE A 33 -10.40 -0.04 -0.03
N ALA A 34 -9.33 0.30 -0.77
CA ALA A 34 -8.58 1.53 -0.51
C ALA A 34 -9.46 2.80 -0.61
N ALA A 35 -10.40 2.84 -1.56
CA ALA A 35 -11.34 3.94 -1.71
C ALA A 35 -12.30 4.09 -0.52
N ASN A 36 -12.68 2.99 0.16
CA ASN A 36 -13.52 3.05 1.36
C ASN A 36 -12.84 3.75 2.55
N TYR A 37 -11.50 3.87 2.51
CA TYR A 37 -10.70 4.55 3.53
C TYR A 37 -10.32 5.98 3.13
N GLN A 38 -10.80 6.49 2.00
CA GLN A 38 -10.48 7.84 1.54
C GLN A 38 -10.86 8.90 2.58
N GLY A 39 -9.98 9.87 2.81
CA GLY A 39 -10.11 10.85 3.90
C GLY A 39 -9.55 10.39 5.25
N GLU A 40 -9.34 9.09 5.45
CA GLU A 40 -8.68 8.51 6.63
C GLU A 40 -7.27 8.01 6.30
N VAL A 41 -7.13 7.36 5.14
CA VAL A 41 -5.89 6.88 4.55
C VAL A 41 -5.87 7.28 3.08
N GLU A 42 -4.99 8.21 2.73
CA GLU A 42 -4.75 8.60 1.35
C GLU A 42 -3.75 7.62 0.72
N VAL A 43 -4.15 6.93 -0.34
CA VAL A 43 -3.36 5.87 -0.98
C VAL A 43 -3.01 6.25 -2.42
N SER A 44 -1.76 6.04 -2.82
CA SER A 44 -1.31 6.21 -4.20
C SER A 44 -0.44 5.02 -4.61
N TRP A 45 -0.79 4.41 -5.74
CA TRP A 45 -0.16 3.20 -6.27
C TRP A 45 0.79 3.57 -7.41
N PHE A 46 1.97 2.96 -7.44
CA PHE A 46 2.99 3.24 -8.44
C PHE A 46 3.54 1.94 -9.02
N ASP A 47 3.38 1.80 -10.34
CA ASP A 47 3.99 0.73 -11.12
C ASP A 47 5.48 1.03 -11.33
N ALA A 48 6.31 0.05 -11.02
CA ALA A 48 7.75 0.08 -11.14
C ALA A 48 8.32 -1.16 -11.85
N ASP A 49 7.47 -2.05 -12.38
CA ASP A 49 7.85 -3.36 -12.90
C ASP A 49 8.93 -3.28 -14.01
N ALA A 50 8.88 -2.23 -14.83
CA ALA A 50 9.86 -1.96 -15.89
C ALA A 50 10.96 -0.93 -15.51
N LEU A 51 10.91 -0.35 -14.31
CA LEU A 51 11.70 0.83 -13.93
C LEU A 51 12.61 0.57 -12.71
N GLY A 52 12.22 -0.34 -11.83
CA GLY A 52 12.90 -0.68 -10.60
C GLY A 52 13.67 -2.01 -10.67
N SER A 53 14.34 -2.35 -9.58
CA SER A 53 14.96 -3.67 -9.39
C SER A 53 14.62 -4.19 -8.00
N GLY A 54 14.19 -5.46 -7.93
CA GLY A 54 13.84 -6.12 -6.66
C GLY A 54 12.43 -5.84 -6.14
N TYR A 55 11.63 -5.04 -6.86
CA TYR A 55 10.22 -4.75 -6.57
C TYR A 55 9.51 -4.41 -7.88
N THR A 56 8.19 -4.55 -7.89
CA THR A 56 7.35 -4.27 -9.08
C THR A 56 6.41 -3.10 -8.84
N ASP A 57 6.05 -2.85 -7.58
CA ASP A 57 5.13 -1.79 -7.22
C ASP A 57 5.54 -1.18 -5.88
N TRP A 58 5.13 0.06 -5.65
CA TRP A 58 5.16 0.63 -4.32
C TRP A 58 3.93 1.49 -4.09
N VAL A 59 3.53 1.57 -2.82
CA VAL A 59 2.30 2.23 -2.39
C VAL A 59 2.65 3.31 -1.38
N LEU A 60 2.27 4.55 -1.67
CA LEU A 60 2.35 5.65 -0.72
C LEU A 60 1.03 5.75 0.03
N CYS A 61 1.10 5.63 1.36
CA CYS A 61 -0.02 5.86 2.26
C CYS A 61 0.26 7.09 3.12
N ARG A 62 -0.72 8.00 3.26
CA ARG A 62 -0.67 9.11 4.23
C ARG A 62 -1.91 9.06 5.11
N PHE A 63 -1.74 9.12 6.42
CA PHE A 63 -2.83 8.90 7.37
C PHE A 63 -2.56 9.59 8.71
N ASP A 64 -3.61 9.76 9.52
CA ASP A 64 -3.52 10.30 10.88
C ASP A 64 -3.66 9.23 11.97
N SER A 65 -4.38 8.13 11.68
CA SER A 65 -4.63 7.03 12.61
C SER A 65 -3.92 5.74 12.19
N LEU A 66 -3.07 5.21 13.08
CA LEU A 66 -2.43 3.91 12.89
C LEU A 66 -3.48 2.77 12.84
N ASP A 67 -4.54 2.87 13.64
CA ASP A 67 -5.60 1.86 13.69
C ASP A 67 -6.35 1.77 12.36
N ARG A 68 -6.66 2.92 11.75
CA ARG A 68 -7.36 2.96 10.46
C ARG A 68 -6.47 2.51 9.31
N TYR A 69 -5.19 2.90 9.32
CA TYR A 69 -4.20 2.35 8.41
C TYR A 69 -4.06 0.83 8.55
N HIS A 70 -4.01 0.32 9.79
CA HIS A 70 -3.90 -1.11 10.05
C HIS A 70 -5.16 -1.88 9.61
N ALA A 71 -6.34 -1.36 9.92
CA ALA A 71 -7.62 -1.97 9.51
C ALA A 71 -7.74 -2.09 7.98
N MET A 72 -7.33 -1.06 7.24
CA MET A 72 -7.29 -1.12 5.77
C MET A 72 -6.39 -2.27 5.29
N TRP A 73 -5.21 -2.44 5.89
CA TRP A 73 -4.31 -3.53 5.53
C TRP A 73 -4.83 -4.92 5.91
N GLU A 74 -5.60 -5.06 7.00
CA GLU A 74 -6.29 -6.33 7.29
C GLU A 74 -7.30 -6.68 6.19
N GLU A 75 -8.16 -5.75 5.79
CA GLU A 75 -9.13 -5.98 4.71
C GLU A 75 -8.44 -6.27 3.37
N LEU A 76 -7.33 -5.58 3.07
CA LEU A 76 -6.52 -5.87 1.88
C LEU A 76 -5.93 -7.28 1.94
N ARG A 77 -5.38 -7.71 3.08
CA ARG A 77 -4.77 -9.03 3.26
C ARG A 77 -5.75 -10.20 3.06
N ASP A 78 -7.03 -9.98 3.30
CA ASP A 78 -8.08 -10.97 3.06
C ASP A 78 -8.36 -11.22 1.56
N LEU A 79 -7.90 -10.33 0.66
CA LEU A 79 -8.06 -10.52 -0.79
C LEU A 79 -7.12 -11.61 -1.31
N GLU A 80 -7.56 -12.32 -2.36
CA GLU A 80 -6.72 -13.31 -3.08
C GLU A 80 -5.37 -12.73 -3.54
N PHE A 81 -5.32 -11.43 -3.86
CA PHE A 81 -4.08 -10.76 -4.24
C PHE A 81 -2.96 -10.90 -3.19
N PHE A 82 -3.31 -10.92 -1.90
CA PHE A 82 -2.36 -11.05 -0.80
C PHE A 82 -2.39 -12.42 -0.11
N SER A 83 -3.51 -13.15 -0.20
CA SER A 83 -3.66 -14.48 0.42
C SER A 83 -3.21 -15.64 -0.47
N HIS A 84 -3.01 -15.42 -1.77
CA HIS A 84 -2.32 -16.33 -2.69
C HIS A 84 -0.91 -15.80 -2.99
N PRO A 85 0.02 -16.63 -3.52
CA PRO A 85 1.37 -16.19 -3.87
C PRO A 85 1.36 -15.32 -5.14
N TYR A 86 0.59 -14.23 -5.14
CA TYR A 86 0.49 -13.26 -6.22
C TYR A 86 1.33 -12.03 -5.96
N ALA A 87 1.45 -11.61 -4.70
CA ALA A 87 2.29 -10.51 -4.29
C ALA A 87 2.90 -10.76 -2.90
N GLU A 88 4.07 -10.19 -2.67
CA GLU A 88 4.67 -10.10 -1.34
C GLU A 88 4.94 -8.65 -0.95
N ILE A 89 4.79 -8.34 0.34
CA ILE A 89 5.28 -7.09 0.91
C ILE A 89 6.77 -7.28 1.21
N VAL A 90 7.61 -6.61 0.44
CA VAL A 90 9.08 -6.70 0.55
C VAL A 90 9.59 -5.82 1.69
N GLN A 91 9.01 -4.63 1.84
CA GLN A 91 9.44 -3.65 2.81
C GLN A 91 8.30 -2.71 3.16
N VAL A 92 8.27 -2.28 4.42
CA VAL A 92 7.43 -1.16 4.86
C VAL A 92 8.33 -0.10 5.45
N LEU A 93 8.28 1.10 4.89
CA LEU A 93 8.84 2.30 5.48
C LEU A 93 7.69 3.05 6.15
N LEU A 94 7.88 3.46 7.41
CA LEU A 94 6.91 4.25 8.16
C LEU A 94 7.64 5.43 8.81
N GLY A 95 7.05 6.61 8.72
CA GLY A 95 7.62 7.83 9.28
C GLY A 95 6.56 8.78 9.80
N LEU A 96 7.00 9.72 10.62
CA LEU A 96 6.25 10.90 11.02
C LEU A 96 6.45 12.00 9.98
N ASN A 97 5.35 12.51 9.44
CA ASN A 97 5.40 13.67 8.55
C ASN A 97 5.83 14.90 9.36
N ASP A 98 6.86 15.59 8.85
CA ASP A 98 7.47 16.79 9.46
C ASP A 98 7.86 16.60 10.94
N GLY A 99 8.30 15.40 11.31
CA GLY A 99 8.55 15.04 12.71
C GLY A 99 9.55 15.95 13.42
N TYR A 100 10.64 16.34 12.73
CA TYR A 100 11.64 17.25 13.29
C TYR A 100 11.07 18.64 13.53
N GLN A 101 10.39 19.22 12.53
CA GLN A 101 9.82 20.57 12.65
C GLN A 101 8.74 20.65 13.74
N ARG A 102 7.96 19.58 13.91
CA ARG A 102 6.93 19.50 14.95
C ARG A 102 7.51 19.38 16.35
N TYR A 103 8.65 18.69 16.51
CA TYR A 103 9.40 18.70 17.77
C TYR A 103 9.91 20.10 18.09
N GLU A 104 10.50 20.79 17.11
CA GLU A 104 10.96 22.18 17.29
C GLU A 104 9.82 23.15 17.62
N ALA A 105 8.62 22.90 17.10
CA ALA A 105 7.42 23.69 17.37
C ALA A 105 6.72 23.35 18.71
N GLY A 106 7.13 22.29 19.42
CA GLY A 106 6.49 21.83 20.66
C GLY A 106 5.14 21.12 20.46
N GLU A 107 4.93 20.51 19.30
CA GLU A 107 3.68 19.83 18.88
C GLU A 107 3.77 18.28 18.97
N LEU A 108 4.87 17.76 19.54
CA LEU A 108 5.12 16.34 19.79
C LEU A 108 5.25 16.03 21.28
#